data_AF-A0A1T4WRA9-F1
#
_entry.id   AF-A0A1T4WRA9-F1
#
_cell.length_a   1.000
_cell.length_b   1.000
_cell.length_c   1.000
_cell.angle_alpha   90.00
_cell.angle_beta   90.00
_cell.angle_gamma   90.00
#
_symmetry.space_group_name_H-M   'P 1'
#
loop_
_entity.id
_entity.type
_entity.pdbx_description
1 polymer ?
#
loop_
_entity_poly.entity_id
_entity_poly.type
_entity_poly.pdbx_seq_one_letter_code
_entity_poly.pdbx_strand_id
1 'polypeptide(L)'
;MENALNNNSLFYKTMEEYENDIDSAIEDMISKNERIVFALVAEKSGVTNFVVRRYPELRNYILKQIKYYKEIQVINKKIDKACKSLIKQGKSLTFISIINKCKFPIDMAYNNLYIKDKIRSVLINNRL
;
A
#
# COMPACT_ATOMS: atom_id res chain seq x y z
N MET A 1 24.26 -46.94 14.65
CA MET A 1 23.83 -46.77 13.25
C MET A 1 22.54 -46.00 13.26
N GLU A 2 22.59 -44.84 12.60
CA GLU A 2 21.59 -43.78 12.60
C GLU A 2 20.24 -44.25 12.05
N ASN A 3 19.16 -43.83 12.69
CA ASN A 3 17.87 -43.64 12.02
C ASN A 3 17.25 -42.34 12.54
N ALA A 4 17.89 -41.23 12.18
CA ALA A 4 17.30 -39.91 12.28
C ALA A 4 16.53 -39.58 10.99
N LEU A 5 15.52 -40.41 10.65
CA LEU A 5 14.46 -39.99 9.74
C LEU A 5 13.51 -39.09 10.55
N ASN A 6 14.02 -37.94 10.95
CA ASN A 6 13.21 -36.89 11.52
C ASN A 6 12.40 -36.33 10.35
N ASN A 7 11.10 -36.62 10.35
CA ASN A 7 10.11 -36.08 9.44
C ASN A 7 9.99 -34.55 9.65
N ASN A 8 11.03 -33.80 9.33
CA ASN A 8 10.93 -32.38 9.08
C ASN A 8 10.20 -32.25 7.75
N SER A 9 8.86 -32.31 7.80
CA SER A 9 8.05 -31.79 6.71
C SER A 9 8.51 -30.36 6.50
N LEU A 10 9.28 -30.10 5.44
CA LEU A 10 9.55 -28.74 5.00
C LEU A 10 8.20 -28.13 4.64
N PHE A 11 7.57 -27.48 5.63
CA PHE A 11 6.36 -26.72 5.42
C PHE A 11 6.77 -25.49 4.63
N TYR A 12 6.60 -25.58 3.31
CA TYR A 12 6.76 -24.44 2.43
C TYR A 12 5.50 -23.58 2.57
N LYS A 13 5.69 -22.27 2.75
CA LYS A 13 4.60 -21.31 2.64
C LYS A 13 3.87 -21.47 1.31
N THR A 14 2.55 -21.39 1.39
CA THR A 14 1.63 -21.28 0.28
C THR A 14 1.81 -19.94 -0.44
N MET A 15 1.28 -19.84 -1.66
CA MET A 15 1.30 -18.58 -2.42
C MET A 15 0.56 -17.47 -1.66
N GLU A 16 -0.59 -17.77 -1.06
CA GLU A 16 -1.39 -16.82 -0.28
C GLU A 16 -0.62 -16.28 0.94
N GLU A 17 0.12 -17.15 1.65
CA GLU A 17 0.98 -16.69 2.75
C GLU A 17 2.07 -15.73 2.28
N TYR A 18 2.67 -15.96 1.11
CA TYR A 18 3.62 -15.00 0.52
C TYR A 18 2.93 -13.69 0.12
N GLU A 19 1.71 -13.74 -0.44
CA GLU A 19 0.96 -12.52 -0.78
C GLU A 19 0.68 -11.68 0.47
N ASN A 20 0.26 -12.31 1.58
CA ASN A 20 0.06 -11.64 2.86
C ASN A 20 1.36 -11.03 3.42
N ASP A 21 2.48 -11.74 3.30
CA ASP A 21 3.80 -11.20 3.70
C ASP A 21 4.22 -10.01 2.84
N ILE A 22 3.95 -10.06 1.53
CA ILE A 22 4.21 -8.96 0.59
C ILE A 22 3.40 -7.72 0.97
N ASP A 23 2.10 -7.88 1.19
CA ASP A 23 1.21 -6.78 1.57
C ASP A 23 1.66 -6.17 2.91
N SER A 24 1.93 -7.01 3.91
CA SER A 24 2.43 -6.57 5.22
C SER A 24 3.77 -5.84 5.11
N ALA A 25 4.69 -6.33 4.28
CA ALA A 25 5.98 -5.67 4.04
C ALA A 25 5.79 -4.30 3.40
N ILE A 26 4.87 -4.16 2.44
CA ILE A 26 4.62 -2.87 1.80
C ILE A 26 3.96 -1.89 2.78
N GLU A 27 2.99 -2.33 3.58
CA GLU A 27 2.36 -1.50 4.62
C GLU A 27 3.38 -0.99 5.65
N ASP A 28 4.25 -1.86 6.14
CA ASP A 28 5.34 -1.48 7.05
C ASP A 28 6.26 -0.42 6.41
N MET A 29 6.67 -0.65 5.16
CA MET A 29 7.48 0.30 4.40
C MET A 29 6.78 1.66 4.23
N ILE A 30 5.45 1.68 4.02
CA ILE A 30 4.68 2.93 3.94
C ILE A 30 4.70 3.65 5.27
N SER A 31 4.46 2.94 6.38
CA SER A 31 4.44 3.50 7.73
C SER A 31 5.77 4.16 8.10
N LYS A 32 6.88 3.58 7.64
CA LYS A 32 8.25 4.07 7.85
C LYS A 32 8.73 5.05 6.77
N ASN A 33 7.88 5.38 5.80
CA ASN A 33 8.22 6.21 4.64
C ASN A 33 9.48 5.70 3.89
N GLU A 34 9.63 4.38 3.81
CA GLU A 34 10.69 3.69 3.08
C GLU A 34 10.43 3.69 1.58
N ARG A 35 11.49 3.49 0.79
CA ARG A 35 11.40 3.41 -0.67
C ARG A 35 10.82 2.05 -1.10
N ILE A 36 9.67 2.06 -1.77
CA ILE A 36 9.03 0.84 -2.28
C ILE A 36 9.60 0.45 -3.66
N VAL A 37 10.50 -0.55 -3.68
CA VAL A 37 11.04 -1.19 -4.89
C VAL A 37 11.02 -2.70 -4.78
N PHE A 38 10.99 -3.38 -5.93
CA PHE A 38 10.85 -4.84 -6.02
C PHE A 38 11.83 -5.59 -5.12
N ALA A 39 13.13 -5.25 -5.20
CA ALA A 39 14.17 -5.95 -4.45
C ALA A 39 13.93 -5.88 -2.92
N LEU A 40 13.58 -4.70 -2.40
CA LEU A 40 13.33 -4.52 -0.97
C LEU A 40 12.04 -5.20 -0.51
N VAL A 41 10.99 -5.16 -1.32
CA VAL A 41 9.74 -5.87 -1.01
C VAL A 41 9.97 -7.38 -1.01
N ALA A 42 10.65 -7.91 -2.01
CA ALA A 42 10.97 -9.33 -2.10
C ALA A 42 11.85 -9.81 -0.94
N GLU A 43 12.85 -9.01 -0.56
CA GLU A 43 13.70 -9.28 0.60
C GLU A 43 12.90 -9.33 1.91
N LYS A 44 12.12 -8.28 2.20
CA LYS A 44 11.33 -8.18 3.45
C LYS A 44 10.20 -9.21 3.55
N SER A 45 9.69 -9.71 2.41
CA SER A 45 8.66 -10.76 2.34
C SER A 45 9.23 -12.18 2.20
N GLY A 46 10.56 -12.35 2.22
CA GLY A 46 11.20 -13.66 2.09
C GLY A 46 11.04 -14.31 0.71
N VAL A 47 10.67 -13.53 -0.32
CA VAL A 47 10.52 -14.00 -1.70
C VAL A 47 11.89 -14.07 -2.37
N THR A 48 12.51 -15.24 -2.29
CA THR A 48 13.80 -15.51 -2.95
C THR A 48 13.62 -15.91 -4.42
N ASN A 49 14.73 -15.98 -5.17
CA ASN A 49 14.71 -16.53 -6.53
C ASN A 49 14.16 -17.97 -6.60
N PHE A 50 14.38 -18.78 -5.57
CA PHE A 50 13.82 -20.13 -5.48
C PHE A 50 12.28 -20.07 -5.36
N VAL A 51 11.77 -19.17 -4.50
CA VAL A 51 10.33 -18.95 -4.33
C VAL A 51 9.71 -18.46 -5.63
N VAL A 52 10.34 -17.51 -6.34
CA VAL A 52 9.84 -17.04 -7.65
C VAL A 52 9.85 -18.14 -8.71
N ARG A 53 10.81 -19.07 -8.69
CA ARG A 53 10.79 -20.22 -9.60
C ARG A 53 9.63 -21.17 -9.31
N ARG A 54 9.25 -21.32 -8.03
CA ARG A 54 8.13 -22.15 -7.58
C ARG A 54 6.77 -21.48 -7.82
N TYR A 55 6.70 -20.16 -7.62
CA TYR A 55 5.52 -19.32 -7.78
C TYR A 55 5.84 -18.09 -8.64
N PRO A 56 5.95 -18.23 -9.97
CA PRO A 56 6.29 -17.13 -10.88
C PRO A 56 5.36 -15.93 -10.80
N GLU A 57 4.10 -16.16 -10.42
CA GLU A 57 3.03 -15.18 -10.28
C GLU A 57 3.35 -14.13 -9.23
N LEU A 58 4.09 -14.49 -8.17
CA LEU A 58 4.49 -13.56 -7.10
C LEU A 58 5.29 -12.38 -7.65
N ARG A 59 6.07 -12.57 -8.71
CA ARG A 59 6.78 -11.46 -9.35
C ARG A 59 5.80 -10.39 -9.86
N ASN A 60 4.75 -10.83 -10.56
CA ASN A 60 3.74 -9.94 -11.09
C ASN A 60 2.89 -9.32 -9.98
N TYR A 61 2.59 -10.11 -8.94
CA TYR A 61 1.89 -9.65 -7.75
C TYR A 61 2.64 -8.49 -7.08
N ILE A 62 3.93 -8.67 -6.76
CA ILE A 62 4.77 -7.62 -6.15
C ILE A 62 4.75 -6.36 -7.02
N LEU A 63 4.94 -6.48 -8.34
CA LEU A 63 4.95 -5.32 -9.23
C LEU A 63 3.61 -4.57 -9.25
N LYS A 64 2.49 -5.31 -9.24
CA LYS A 64 1.14 -4.73 -9.16
C LYS A 64 0.93 -4.00 -7.84
N GLN A 65 1.30 -4.61 -6.71
CA GLN A 65 1.15 -3.99 -5.39
C GLN A 65 2.03 -2.74 -5.27
N ILE A 66 3.29 -2.80 -5.68
CA ILE A 66 4.18 -1.64 -5.68
C ILE A 66 3.58 -0.47 -6.48
N LYS A 67 2.99 -0.76 -7.65
CA LYS A 67 2.34 0.27 -8.47
C LYS A 67 1.14 0.87 -7.74
N TYR A 68 0.24 0.02 -7.24
CA TYR A 68 -0.94 0.42 -6.49
C TYR A 68 -0.56 1.32 -5.30
N TYR A 69 0.35 0.88 -4.44
CA TYR A 69 0.73 1.63 -3.25
C TYR A 69 1.48 2.93 -3.56
N LYS A 70 2.22 3.02 -4.66
CA LYS A 70 2.79 4.30 -5.12
C LYS A 70 1.71 5.29 -5.53
N GLU A 71 0.67 4.83 -6.23
CA GLU A 71 -0.48 5.67 -6.58
C GLU A 71 -1.18 6.18 -5.30
N ILE A 72 -1.38 5.29 -4.33
CA ILE A 72 -1.92 5.62 -3.00
C ILE A 72 -1.08 6.69 -2.28
N GLN A 73 0.25 6.53 -2.24
CA GLN A 73 1.14 7.53 -1.62
C GLN A 73 1.04 8.90 -2.30
N VAL A 74 0.92 8.94 -3.63
CA VAL A 74 0.74 10.20 -4.37
C VAL A 74 -0.60 10.84 -4.04
N ILE A 75 -1.68 10.05 -3.98
CA ILE A 75 -3.02 10.51 -3.59
C ILE A 75 -2.99 11.10 -2.17
N ASN A 76 -2.43 10.38 -1.21
CA ASN A 76 -2.33 10.82 0.18
C ASN A 76 -1.57 12.14 0.30
N LYS A 77 -0.38 12.23 -0.33
CA LYS A 77 0.42 13.46 -0.31
C LYS A 77 -0.34 14.65 -0.91
N LYS A 78 -1.11 14.44 -1.98
CA LYS A 78 -1.95 15.50 -2.58
C LYS A 78 -3.04 15.96 -1.62
N ILE A 79 -3.78 15.02 -1.01
CA ILE A 79 -4.86 15.32 -0.06
C ILE A 79 -4.30 16.04 1.17
N ASP A 80 -3.23 15.54 1.77
CA ASP A 80 -2.62 16.15 2.96
C ASP A 80 -2.14 17.57 2.68
N LYS A 81 -1.48 17.79 1.53
CA LYS A 81 -1.03 19.13 1.10
C LYS A 81 -2.21 20.06 0.84
N ALA A 82 -3.28 19.57 0.22
CA ALA A 82 -4.49 20.34 -0.02
C ALA A 82 -5.13 20.79 1.30
N CYS A 83 -5.29 19.87 2.25
CA CYS A 83 -5.89 20.15 3.56
C CYS A 83 -5.06 21.17 4.34
N LYS A 84 -3.74 20.96 4.47
CA LYS A 84 -2.83 21.93 5.09
C LYS A 84 -2.95 23.32 4.47
N SER A 85 -3.04 23.38 3.14
CA SER A 85 -3.19 24.66 2.44
C SER A 85 -4.54 25.32 2.66
N LEU A 86 -5.64 24.57 2.76
CA LEU A 86 -6.98 25.11 3.00
C LEU A 86 -7.11 25.64 4.44
N ILE A 87 -6.62 24.86 5.41
CA ILE A 87 -6.56 25.27 6.82
C ILE A 87 -5.76 26.57 6.97
N LYS A 88 -4.56 26.63 6.37
CA LYS A 88 -3.72 27.84 6.40
C LYS A 88 -4.41 29.07 5.79
N GLN A 89 -5.32 28.86 4.84
CA GLN A 89 -6.09 29.94 4.20
C GLN A 89 -7.37 30.30 4.97
N GLY A 90 -7.65 29.66 6.12
CA GLY A 90 -8.91 29.83 6.85
C GLY A 90 -10.14 29.32 6.10
N LYS A 91 -9.95 28.44 5.10
CA LYS A 91 -11.06 27.89 4.30
C LYS A 91 -11.63 26.65 4.96
N SER A 92 -12.95 26.49 4.86
CA SER A 92 -13.64 25.28 5.31
C SER A 92 -13.14 24.05 4.57
N LEU A 93 -12.89 22.98 5.32
CA LEU A 93 -12.59 21.66 4.77
C LEU A 93 -13.91 20.96 4.42
N THR A 94 -14.22 20.95 3.13
CA THR A 94 -15.31 20.15 2.55
C THR A 94 -14.77 19.19 1.50
N PHE A 95 -15.52 18.14 1.20
CA PHE A 95 -15.17 17.16 0.16
C PHE A 95 -14.82 17.86 -1.18
N ILE A 96 -15.68 18.77 -1.63
CA ILE A 96 -15.49 19.55 -2.85
C ILE A 96 -14.27 20.47 -2.76
N SER A 97 -14.05 21.15 -1.63
CA SER A 97 -12.88 22.03 -1.47
C SER A 97 -11.56 21.27 -1.60
N ILE A 98 -11.48 20.06 -1.05
CA ILE A 98 -10.29 19.20 -1.08
C ILE A 98 -10.05 18.69 -2.50
N ILE A 99 -11.09 18.20 -3.17
CA ILE A 99 -11.01 17.72 -4.57
C ILE A 99 -10.52 18.83 -5.50
N ASN A 100 -11.15 20.00 -5.43
CA ASN A 100 -10.78 21.15 -6.26
C ASN A 100 -9.31 21.56 -6.02
N LYS A 101 -8.87 21.53 -4.75
CA LYS A 101 -7.49 21.84 -4.40
C LYS A 101 -6.49 20.78 -4.86
N CYS A 102 -6.88 19.50 -4.84
CA CYS A 102 -6.09 18.38 -5.36
C CYS A 102 -6.07 18.30 -6.89
N LYS A 103 -6.99 19.01 -7.56
CA LYS A 103 -7.27 18.92 -8.99
C LYS A 103 -7.65 17.51 -9.43
N PHE A 104 -8.40 16.78 -8.60
CA PHE A 104 -8.96 15.51 -9.04
C PHE A 104 -10.19 15.76 -9.93
N PRO A 105 -10.34 15.04 -11.05
CA PRO A 105 -11.60 15.01 -11.77
C PRO A 105 -12.73 14.56 -10.83
N ILE A 106 -13.90 15.18 -10.96
CA ILE A 106 -15.06 14.86 -10.12
C ILE A 106 -15.37 13.37 -10.20
N ASP A 107 -15.50 12.81 -11.40
CA ASP A 107 -15.79 11.39 -11.60
C ASP A 107 -14.75 10.47 -10.94
N MET A 108 -13.46 10.85 -11.00
CA MET A 108 -12.40 10.09 -10.34
C MET A 108 -12.59 10.10 -8.82
N ALA A 109 -12.88 11.25 -8.23
CA ALA A 109 -13.01 11.37 -6.79
C ALA A 109 -14.26 10.67 -6.22
N TYR A 110 -15.33 10.56 -7.01
CA TYR A 110 -16.54 9.84 -6.61
C TYR A 110 -16.46 8.33 -6.84
N ASN A 111 -15.79 7.89 -7.91
CA ASN A 111 -15.70 6.47 -8.29
C ASN A 111 -14.51 5.74 -7.66
N ASN A 112 -13.44 6.46 -7.28
CA ASN A 112 -12.32 5.87 -6.57
C ASN A 112 -12.63 5.80 -5.06
N LEU A 113 -13.00 4.59 -4.60
CA LEU A 113 -13.34 4.31 -3.20
C LEU A 113 -12.24 4.81 -2.24
N TYR A 114 -10.97 4.58 -2.56
CA TYR A 114 -9.86 5.02 -1.72
C TYR A 114 -9.81 6.54 -1.56
N ILE A 115 -9.91 7.30 -2.65
CA ILE A 115 -9.93 8.78 -2.59
C ILE A 115 -11.10 9.24 -1.73
N LYS A 116 -12.29 8.68 -1.96
CA LYS A 116 -13.50 9.03 -1.24
C LYS A 116 -13.36 8.79 0.27
N ASP A 117 -12.89 7.61 0.65
CA ASP A 117 -12.73 7.22 2.05
C ASP A 117 -11.61 8.00 2.74
N LYS A 118 -10.50 8.25 2.04
CA LYS A 118 -9.41 9.07 2.57
C LYS A 118 -9.85 10.50 2.84
N ILE A 119 -10.57 11.13 1.91
CA ILE A 119 -11.10 12.49 2.13
C ILE A 119 -12.11 12.48 3.29
N ARG A 120 -13.00 11.48 3.36
CA ARG A 120 -13.96 11.34 4.46
C ARG A 120 -13.25 11.23 5.82
N SER A 121 -12.22 10.39 5.91
CA SER A 121 -11.40 10.25 7.13
C SER A 121 -10.77 11.58 7.54
N VAL A 122 -10.19 12.32 6.59
CA VAL A 122 -9.61 13.64 6.87
C VAL A 122 -10.65 14.62 7.38
N LEU A 123 -11.85 14.64 6.79
CA LEU A 123 -12.95 15.50 7.25
C LEU A 123 -13.40 15.15 8.66
N ILE A 124 -13.51 13.87 9.01
CA ILE A 124 -13.86 13.42 10.37
C ILE A 124 -12.78 13.87 11.36
N ASN A 125 -11.51 13.66 11.04
CA ASN A 125 -10.40 14.00 11.94
C ASN A 125 -10.17 15.51 12.13
N ASN A 126 -10.74 16.36 11.26
CA ASN A 126 -10.64 17.82 11.34
C ASN A 126 -11.95 18.52 11.71
N ARG A 127 -13.02 17.75 11.98
CA ARG A 127 -14.22 18.26 12.63
C ARG A 127 -13.98 18.18 14.14
N LEU A 128 -13.52 19.29 14.71
CA LEU A 128 -13.74 19.59 16.14
C LEU A 128 -15.23 19.86 16.34
#